data_AF-A0A534IQ54-F1
#
_entry.id   AF-A0A534IQ54-F1
#
_cell.length_a   1.000
_cell.length_b   1.000
_cell.length_c   1.000
_cell.angle_alpha   90.00
_cell.angle_beta   90.00
_cell.angle_gamma   90.00
#
_symmetry.space_group_name_H-M   'P 1'
#
loop_
_entity.id
_entity.type
_entity.pdbx_description
1 polymer ?
#
loop_
_entity_poly.entity_id
_entity_poly.type
_entity_poly.pdbx_seq_one_letter_code
_entity_poly.pdbx_strand_id
1 'polypeptide(L)'
;MIPVSCVEQGRWVYRSAEFQAAHRALFARARARKAQSVSDSLRSRGERRANQSQVWADVADKAYACRVESETLAMSDIYVESAAQLDDYVRAFRVLPGQRGAVVAIGGKVIGLELFNCPTAFSRYLEKLVRAYALDAIETPALEPRVPSATDAQAFLDLVWATHAERFPALGEGEDIRLNGAGLAGGALAAGGRLVHLAAFVAP
;
A
#
# COMPACT_ATOMS: atom_id res chain seq x y z
N MET A 1 7.47 14.12 16.81
CA MET A 1 6.54 14.43 15.70
C MET A 1 6.67 13.33 14.65
N ILE A 2 5.57 12.69 14.23
CA ILE A 2 5.59 11.66 13.17
C ILE A 2 5.28 12.36 11.84
N PRO A 3 6.17 12.31 10.82
CA PRO A 3 5.89 12.91 9.52
C PRO A 3 4.78 12.12 8.83
N VAL A 4 3.69 12.82 8.53
CA VAL A 4 2.54 12.28 7.78
C VAL A 4 2.57 12.80 6.35
N SER A 5 2.14 11.97 5.41
CA SER A 5 1.87 12.40 4.04
C SER A 5 0.37 12.50 3.87
N CYS A 6 -0.12 13.68 3.51
CA CYS A 6 -1.54 13.93 3.28
C CYS A 6 -1.97 13.34 1.94
N VAL A 7 -3.20 12.83 1.85
CA VAL A 7 -3.80 12.28 0.62
C VAL A 7 -5.08 13.02 0.22
N GLU A 8 -5.48 14.03 0.99
CA GLU A 8 -6.71 14.81 0.82
C GLU A 8 -6.35 16.23 0.36
N GLN A 9 -5.96 16.38 -0.91
CA GLN A 9 -5.68 17.69 -1.48
C GLN A 9 -6.94 18.58 -1.39
N GLY A 10 -6.80 19.86 -1.03
CA GLY A 10 -7.90 20.82 -1.01
C GLY A 10 -8.95 20.67 0.11
N ARG A 11 -8.91 19.61 0.94
CA ARG A 11 -9.87 19.39 2.05
C ARG A 11 -9.22 19.49 3.44
N TRP A 12 -8.49 20.57 3.69
CA TRP A 12 -8.05 20.90 5.04
C TRP A 12 -9.22 21.52 5.82
N VAL A 13 -10.03 20.67 6.46
CA VAL A 13 -11.03 21.11 7.43
C VAL A 13 -10.80 20.32 8.70
N TYR A 14 -10.39 21.02 9.76
CA TYR A 14 -10.36 20.46 11.11
C TYR A 14 -11.80 20.13 11.52
N ARG A 15 -12.16 18.83 11.52
CA ARG A 15 -13.51 18.37 11.86
C ARG A 15 -13.64 17.85 13.29
N SER A 16 -12.58 17.32 13.90
CA SER A 16 -12.61 16.78 15.27
C SER A 16 -11.20 16.67 15.88
N ALA A 17 -11.13 16.67 17.21
CA ALA A 17 -9.91 16.39 17.98
C ALA A 17 -9.51 14.89 17.93
N GLU A 18 -10.44 14.00 17.58
CA GLU A 18 -10.20 12.57 17.42
C GLU A 18 -9.81 12.24 15.98
N PHE A 19 -8.69 11.53 15.81
CA PHE A 19 -8.27 10.99 14.52
C PHE A 19 -9.13 9.76 14.17
N GLN A 20 -10.06 9.91 13.25
CA GLN A 20 -10.75 8.76 12.66
C GLN A 20 -9.93 8.26 11.46
N ALA A 21 -9.35 7.07 11.62
CA ALA A 21 -8.74 6.38 10.50
C ALA A 21 -9.84 6.03 9.49
N ALA A 22 -9.94 6.77 8.39
CA ALA A 22 -10.79 6.35 7.29
C ALA A 22 -10.40 4.92 6.86
N HIS A 23 -11.37 4.09 6.50
CA HIS A 23 -11.20 2.73 5.95
C HIS A 23 -10.58 2.76 4.54
N ARG A 24 -9.55 3.57 4.34
CA ARG A 24 -8.96 3.94 3.05
C ARG A 24 -7.45 3.90 3.18
N ALA A 25 -6.78 3.30 2.21
CA ALA A 25 -5.33 3.35 2.07
C ALA A 25 -4.97 3.88 0.68
N LEU A 26 -3.72 4.33 0.51
CA LEU A 26 -3.20 4.55 -0.84
C LEU A 26 -3.22 3.22 -1.60
N PHE A 27 -3.51 3.30 -2.89
CA PHE A 27 -3.44 2.15 -3.81
C PHE A 27 -1.97 1.74 -4.04
N ALA A 28 -1.75 0.52 -4.54
CA ALA A 28 -0.45 -0.15 -4.52
C ALA A 28 0.64 0.64 -5.26
N ARG A 29 0.37 1.19 -6.46
CA ARG A 29 1.39 1.96 -7.19
C ARG A 29 1.85 3.21 -6.41
N ALA A 30 0.93 3.92 -5.75
CA ALA A 30 1.28 5.08 -4.94
C ALA A 30 1.97 4.68 -3.63
N ARG A 31 1.63 3.52 -3.05
CA ARG A 31 2.36 2.97 -1.90
C ARG A 31 3.80 2.59 -2.28
N ALA A 32 4.02 2.03 -3.46
CA ALA A 32 5.35 1.75 -3.99
C ALA A 32 6.18 3.03 -4.13
N ARG A 33 5.66 4.04 -4.84
CA ARG A 33 6.33 5.35 -5.02
C ARG A 33 6.60 6.06 -3.70
N LYS A 34 5.62 6.06 -2.79
CA LYS A 34 5.77 6.63 -1.45
C LYS A 34 6.87 5.91 -0.67
N ALA A 35 6.90 4.57 -0.72
CA ALA A 35 7.92 3.79 -0.05
C ALA A 35 9.33 4.12 -0.59
N GLN A 36 9.48 4.18 -1.91
CA GLN A 36 10.75 4.57 -2.54
C GLN A 36 11.19 5.98 -2.09
N SER A 37 10.30 6.96 -2.15
CA SER A 37 10.59 8.34 -1.74
C SER A 37 11.00 8.46 -0.26
N VAL A 38 10.33 7.73 0.64
CA VAL A 38 10.71 7.72 2.07
C VAL A 38 12.08 7.10 2.27
N SER A 39 12.36 6.00 1.59
CA SER A 39 13.67 5.34 1.68
C SER A 39 14.79 6.24 1.18
N ASP A 40 14.59 6.96 0.07
CA ASP A 40 15.60 7.88 -0.48
C ASP A 40 15.82 9.10 0.43
N SER A 41 14.75 9.63 1.03
CA SER A 41 14.84 10.70 2.05
C SER A 41 15.59 10.23 3.31
N LEU A 42 15.34 9.01 3.77
CA LEU A 42 16.05 8.43 4.91
C LEU A 42 17.53 8.25 4.62
N ARG A 43 17.86 7.71 3.44
CA ARG A 43 19.24 7.46 3.04
C ARG A 43 20.03 8.75 2.85
N SER A 44 19.43 9.76 2.20
CA SER A 44 20.14 10.99 1.83
C SER A 44 20.15 12.07 2.92
N ARG A 45 19.11 12.11 3.77
CA ARG A 45 18.89 13.21 4.73
C ARG A 45 18.59 12.74 6.15
N GLY A 46 18.41 11.44 6.39
CA GLY A 46 17.97 10.92 7.69
C GLY A 46 16.51 11.26 8.02
N GLU A 47 15.73 11.76 7.06
CA GLU A 47 14.36 12.19 7.27
C GLU A 47 13.36 11.18 6.69
N ARG A 48 12.23 10.97 7.38
CA ARG A 48 11.12 10.08 6.93
C ARG A 48 10.07 10.84 6.13
N ARG A 49 10.49 11.67 5.19
CA ARG A 49 9.59 12.54 4.43
C ARG A 49 9.32 11.92 3.06
N ALA A 50 8.07 11.59 2.78
CA ALA A 50 7.65 11.29 1.41
C ALA A 50 7.52 12.59 0.60
N ASN A 51 7.68 12.50 -0.71
CA ASN A 51 7.38 13.59 -1.63
C ASN A 51 5.86 13.83 -1.67
N GLN A 52 5.42 14.90 -1.00
CA GLN A 52 4.01 15.24 -0.84
C GLN A 52 3.33 15.59 -2.18
N SER A 53 4.03 16.26 -3.09
CA SER A 53 3.47 16.59 -4.41
C SER A 53 3.35 15.36 -5.30
N GLN A 54 4.26 14.39 -5.17
CA GLN A 54 4.14 13.10 -5.86
C GLN A 54 2.89 12.33 -5.41
N VAL A 55 2.62 12.31 -4.10
CA VAL A 55 1.41 11.67 -3.57
C VAL A 55 0.13 12.32 -4.13
N TRP A 56 0.11 13.64 -4.27
CA TRP A 56 -1.03 14.34 -4.88
C TRP A 56 -1.16 14.07 -6.39
N ALA A 57 -0.04 14.06 -7.12
CA ALA A 57 -0.04 13.69 -8.52
C ALA A 57 -0.57 12.26 -8.73
N ASP A 58 -0.14 11.30 -7.92
CA ASP A 58 -0.63 9.93 -7.99
C ASP A 58 -2.15 9.85 -7.73
N VAL A 59 -2.68 10.61 -6.76
CA VAL A 59 -4.13 10.68 -6.47
C VAL A 59 -4.90 11.32 -7.63
N ALA A 60 -4.37 12.38 -8.23
CA ALA A 60 -4.98 13.02 -9.40
C ALA A 60 -5.03 12.07 -10.61
N ASP A 61 -3.93 11.37 -10.89
CA ASP A 61 -3.86 10.35 -11.94
C ASP A 61 -4.88 9.22 -11.70
N LYS A 62 -5.04 8.79 -10.43
CA LYS A 62 -6.04 7.80 -10.02
C LYS A 62 -7.47 8.31 -10.23
N ALA A 63 -7.77 9.54 -9.85
CA ALA A 63 -9.10 10.14 -10.07
C ALA A 63 -9.45 10.15 -11.56
N TYR A 64 -8.50 10.57 -12.41
CA TYR A 64 -8.68 10.59 -13.87
C TYR A 64 -8.94 9.19 -14.43
N ALA A 65 -8.13 8.20 -14.07
CA ALA A 65 -8.27 6.83 -14.55
C ALA A 65 -9.55 6.13 -14.04
N CYS A 66 -9.98 6.43 -12.83
CA CYS A 66 -11.28 5.99 -12.29
C CYS A 66 -12.48 6.81 -12.83
N ARG A 67 -12.25 7.81 -13.70
CA ARG A 67 -13.29 8.72 -14.24
C ARG A 67 -14.11 9.43 -13.15
N VAL A 68 -13.43 9.79 -12.05
CA VAL A 68 -14.03 10.50 -10.93
C VAL A 68 -13.88 11.99 -11.18
N GLU A 69 -15.01 12.67 -11.38
CA GLU A 69 -15.05 14.14 -11.39
C GLU A 69 -15.02 14.64 -9.94
N SER A 70 -13.90 15.23 -9.51
CA SER A 70 -13.75 15.83 -8.19
C SER A 70 -13.12 17.21 -8.31
N GLU A 71 -13.79 18.21 -7.72
CA GLU A 71 -13.24 19.57 -7.59
C GLU A 71 -12.01 19.63 -6.67
N THR A 72 -11.85 18.64 -5.78
CA THR A 72 -10.79 18.64 -4.76
C THR A 72 -9.66 17.66 -5.03
N LEU A 73 -9.82 16.73 -5.98
CA LEU A 73 -8.89 15.61 -6.24
C LEU A 73 -8.53 14.86 -4.93
N ALA A 74 -9.51 14.74 -4.03
CA ALA A 74 -9.34 14.11 -2.74
C ALA A 74 -9.45 12.59 -2.88
N MET A 75 -8.54 11.84 -2.23
CA MET A 75 -8.60 10.37 -2.26
C MET A 75 -9.95 9.86 -1.73
N SER A 76 -10.57 10.57 -0.79
CA SER A 76 -11.90 10.26 -0.28
C SER A 76 -12.98 10.21 -1.36
N ASP A 77 -12.95 11.09 -2.37
CA ASP A 77 -13.97 11.14 -3.42
C ASP A 77 -13.87 9.90 -4.33
N ILE A 78 -12.64 9.47 -4.66
CA ILE A 78 -12.40 8.25 -5.46
C ILE A 78 -13.03 7.02 -4.78
N TYR A 79 -12.84 6.91 -3.47
CA TYR A 79 -13.41 5.81 -2.68
C TYR A 79 -14.94 5.86 -2.59
N VAL A 80 -15.55 7.05 -2.57
CA VAL A 80 -17.01 7.21 -2.52
C VAL A 80 -17.62 6.80 -3.86
N GLU A 81 -17.11 7.34 -4.97
CA GLU A 81 -17.62 7.03 -6.31
C GLU A 81 -17.39 5.56 -6.70
N SER A 82 -16.29 4.95 -6.24
CA SER A 82 -15.98 3.54 -6.53
C SER A 82 -16.58 2.55 -5.52
N ALA A 83 -17.33 3.01 -4.51
CA ALA A 83 -17.71 2.21 -3.34
C ALA A 83 -18.42 0.89 -3.70
N ALA A 84 -19.41 0.93 -4.60
CA ALA A 84 -20.18 -0.24 -4.99
C ALA A 84 -19.29 -1.33 -5.62
N GLN A 85 -18.39 -0.93 -6.52
CA GLN A 85 -17.47 -1.85 -7.19
C GLN A 85 -16.41 -2.40 -6.22
N LEU A 86 -15.89 -1.56 -5.31
CA LEU A 86 -14.97 -1.98 -4.27
C LEU A 86 -15.60 -2.99 -3.30
N ASP A 87 -16.90 -2.85 -3.00
CA ASP A 87 -17.61 -3.78 -2.14
C ASP A 87 -17.74 -5.18 -2.78
N ASP A 88 -17.85 -5.28 -4.11
CA ASP A 88 -17.81 -6.57 -4.82
C ASP A 88 -16.47 -7.28 -4.62
N TYR A 89 -15.36 -6.55 -4.74
CA TYR A 89 -14.03 -7.10 -4.43
C TYR A 89 -13.95 -7.56 -2.98
N VAL A 90 -14.34 -6.73 -2.01
CA VAL A 90 -14.32 -7.09 -0.59
C VAL A 90 -15.14 -8.34 -0.30
N ARG A 91 -16.33 -8.47 -0.92
CA ARG A 91 -17.18 -9.66 -0.77
C ARG A 91 -16.52 -10.93 -1.29
N ALA A 92 -15.66 -10.86 -2.31
CA ALA A 92 -14.99 -12.00 -2.91
C ALA A 92 -13.83 -12.57 -2.07
N PHE A 93 -13.24 -11.79 -1.15
CA PHE A 93 -12.12 -12.24 -0.32
C PHE A 93 -12.54 -12.63 1.09
N ARG A 94 -11.96 -13.71 1.60
CA ARG A 94 -12.11 -14.17 2.99
C ARG A 94 -10.75 -14.57 3.54
N VAL A 95 -10.54 -14.29 4.82
CA VAL A 95 -9.32 -14.73 5.52
C VAL A 95 -9.38 -16.23 5.74
N LEU A 96 -8.30 -16.94 5.46
CA LEU A 96 -8.16 -18.36 5.77
C LEU A 96 -7.65 -18.56 7.21
N PRO A 97 -7.99 -19.69 7.87
CA PRO A 97 -7.46 -19.99 9.21
C PRO A 97 -5.94 -19.92 9.26
N GLY A 98 -5.41 -19.12 10.20
CA GLY A 98 -3.98 -18.92 10.38
C GLY A 98 -3.29 -18.04 9.33
N GLN A 99 -4.01 -17.48 8.36
CA GLN A 99 -3.44 -16.60 7.34
C GLN A 99 -2.87 -15.32 7.96
N ARG A 100 -1.62 -15.00 7.59
CA ARG A 100 -0.87 -13.85 8.11
C ARG A 100 -0.60 -12.77 7.06
N GLY A 101 -0.97 -13.03 5.81
CA GLY A 101 -0.60 -12.18 4.69
C GLY A 101 -1.17 -12.67 3.38
N ALA A 102 -0.86 -11.94 2.32
CA ALA A 102 -1.19 -12.28 0.95
C ALA A 102 -0.14 -11.72 -0.02
N VAL A 103 0.20 -12.51 -1.03
CA VAL A 103 0.76 -11.99 -2.28
C VAL A 103 -0.42 -11.61 -3.16
N VAL A 104 -0.38 -10.41 -3.73
CA VAL A 104 -1.49 -9.83 -4.50
C VAL A 104 -1.08 -9.72 -5.96
N ALA A 105 -2.00 -10.11 -6.84
CA ALA A 105 -1.83 -10.01 -8.27
C ALA A 105 -3.04 -9.33 -8.91
N ILE A 106 -2.79 -8.58 -9.98
CA ILE A 106 -3.80 -7.91 -10.80
C ILE A 106 -3.53 -8.28 -12.26
N GLY A 107 -4.57 -8.70 -13.00
CA GLY A 107 -4.43 -9.10 -14.40
C GLY A 107 -3.39 -10.22 -14.63
N GLY A 108 -3.21 -11.11 -13.65
CA GLY A 108 -2.25 -12.22 -13.71
C GLY A 108 -0.79 -11.84 -13.45
N LYS A 109 -0.51 -10.61 -13.02
CA LYS A 109 0.81 -10.14 -12.61
C LYS A 109 0.85 -9.89 -11.12
N VAL A 110 1.84 -10.44 -10.43
CA VAL A 110 2.07 -10.11 -9.01
C VAL A 110 2.50 -8.66 -8.90
N ILE A 111 1.86 -7.93 -7.98
CA ILE A 111 2.11 -6.49 -7.77
C ILE A 111 2.58 -6.17 -6.36
N GLY A 112 2.37 -7.07 -5.39
CA GLY A 112 2.79 -6.81 -4.03
C GLY A 112 2.57 -7.94 -3.03
N LEU A 113 3.03 -7.70 -1.81
CA LEU A 113 2.96 -8.58 -0.65
C LEU A 113 2.57 -7.75 0.56
N GLU A 114 1.69 -8.32 1.37
CA GLU A 114 1.37 -7.85 2.72
C GLU A 114 1.60 -9.01 3.69
N LEU A 115 2.44 -8.83 4.70
CA LEU A 115 2.75 -9.85 5.70
C LEU A 115 2.71 -9.26 7.11
N PHE A 116 1.96 -9.88 8.00
CA PHE A 116 1.77 -9.46 9.39
C PHE A 116 2.30 -10.51 10.37
N ASN A 117 2.64 -10.03 11.56
CA ASN A 117 3.16 -10.88 12.62
C ASN A 117 2.11 -11.80 13.26
N CYS A 118 0.81 -11.55 13.10
CA CYS A 118 -0.23 -12.42 13.62
C CYS A 118 -1.48 -12.46 12.71
N PRO A 119 -2.23 -13.57 12.70
CA PRO A 119 -3.42 -13.70 11.88
C PRO A 119 -4.51 -12.66 12.21
N THR A 120 -4.64 -12.30 13.48
CA THR A 120 -5.61 -11.31 13.95
C THR A 120 -5.34 -9.93 13.35
N ALA A 121 -4.07 -9.52 13.25
CA ALA A 121 -3.71 -8.26 12.60
C ALA A 121 -4.07 -8.29 11.12
N PHE A 122 -3.64 -9.31 10.36
CA PHE A 122 -3.99 -9.42 8.95
C PHE A 122 -5.50 -9.39 8.71
N SER A 123 -6.27 -10.13 9.53
CA SER A 123 -7.73 -10.18 9.42
C SER A 123 -8.39 -8.81 9.58
N ARG A 124 -7.90 -7.97 10.51
CA ARG A 124 -8.41 -6.60 10.71
C ARG A 124 -8.08 -5.67 9.55
N TYR A 125 -6.98 -5.93 8.82
CA TYR A 125 -6.55 -5.09 7.70
C TYR A 125 -7.02 -5.59 6.34
N LEU A 126 -7.52 -6.83 6.21
CA LEU A 126 -7.86 -7.42 4.92
C LEU A 126 -8.79 -6.54 4.09
N GLU A 127 -9.92 -6.10 4.65
CA GLU A 127 -10.87 -5.26 3.90
C GLU A 127 -10.20 -3.99 3.37
N LYS A 128 -9.45 -3.30 4.23
CA LYS A 128 -8.73 -2.08 3.85
C LYS A 128 -7.70 -2.33 2.75
N LEU A 129 -6.99 -3.45 2.81
CA LEU A 129 -6.01 -3.85 1.80
C LEU A 129 -6.68 -4.20 0.48
N VAL A 130 -7.75 -4.99 0.50
CA VAL A 130 -8.51 -5.36 -0.70
C VAL A 130 -9.03 -4.11 -1.41
N ARG A 131 -9.63 -3.17 -0.69
CA ARG A 131 -10.10 -1.90 -1.29
C ARG A 131 -8.96 -1.12 -1.93
N ALA A 132 -7.79 -1.05 -1.27
CA ALA A 132 -6.63 -0.35 -1.78
C ALA A 132 -6.06 -0.98 -3.07
N TYR A 133 -5.97 -2.30 -3.14
CA TYR A 133 -5.53 -3.01 -4.34
C TYR A 133 -6.58 -3.00 -5.46
N ALA A 134 -7.87 -3.07 -5.11
CA ALA A 134 -8.97 -3.03 -6.07
C ALA A 134 -9.01 -1.71 -6.86
N LEU A 135 -8.59 -0.59 -6.26
CA LEU A 135 -8.43 0.68 -6.98
C LEU A 135 -7.40 0.63 -8.14
N ASP A 136 -6.38 -0.23 -8.07
CA ASP A 136 -5.47 -0.46 -9.20
C ASP A 136 -6.06 -1.48 -10.20
N ALA A 137 -6.89 -2.41 -9.72
CA ALA A 137 -7.53 -3.42 -10.56
C ALA A 137 -8.63 -2.84 -11.46
N ILE A 138 -9.41 -1.87 -10.96
CA ILE A 138 -10.48 -1.20 -11.70
C ILE A 138 -9.93 -0.49 -12.95
N GLU A 139 -8.73 0.08 -12.88
CA GLU A 139 -8.11 0.78 -13.99
C GLU A 139 -7.49 -0.13 -15.05
N THR A 140 -7.15 -1.37 -14.68
CA THR A 140 -6.39 -2.29 -15.53
C THR A 140 -7.22 -3.54 -15.85
N PRO A 141 -8.34 -3.41 -16.58
CA PRO A 141 -9.07 -4.58 -17.05
C PRO A 141 -8.17 -5.37 -17.99
N ALA A 142 -7.76 -6.57 -17.56
CA ALA A 142 -7.02 -7.48 -18.42
C ALA A 142 -7.95 -8.02 -19.50
N LEU A 143 -7.56 -7.87 -20.76
CA LEU A 143 -8.28 -8.45 -21.91
C LEU A 143 -8.34 -9.98 -21.79
N GLU A 144 -7.27 -10.59 -21.26
CA GLU A 144 -7.17 -12.01 -20.96
C GLU A 144 -6.59 -12.21 -19.54
N PRO A 145 -7.44 -12.28 -18.51
CA PRO A 145 -6.97 -12.45 -17.15
C PRO A 145 -6.43 -13.86 -16.94
N ARG A 146 -5.12 -13.96 -16.65
CA ARG A 146 -4.47 -15.20 -16.19
C ARG A 146 -4.59 -15.31 -14.67
N VAL A 147 -4.93 -16.49 -14.17
CA VAL A 147 -4.83 -16.78 -12.73
C VAL A 147 -3.35 -16.97 -12.35
N PRO A 148 -2.80 -16.22 -11.38
CA PRO A 148 -1.44 -16.41 -10.91
C PRO A 148 -1.29 -17.78 -10.25
N SER A 149 -0.15 -18.43 -10.48
CA SER A 149 0.22 -19.71 -9.88
C SER A 149 0.95 -19.53 -8.55
N ALA A 150 1.07 -20.62 -7.78
CA ALA A 150 1.94 -20.63 -6.60
C ALA A 150 3.41 -20.33 -6.94
N THR A 151 3.86 -20.71 -8.14
CA THR A 151 5.21 -20.40 -8.64
C THR A 151 5.41 -18.91 -8.85
N ASP A 152 4.40 -18.20 -9.39
CA ASP A 152 4.46 -16.73 -9.54
C ASP A 152 4.60 -16.05 -8.18
N ALA A 153 3.82 -16.52 -7.19
CA ALA A 153 3.89 -15.99 -5.83
C ALA A 153 5.24 -16.30 -5.17
N GLN A 154 5.77 -17.51 -5.34
CA GLN A 154 7.07 -17.91 -4.79
C GLN A 154 8.21 -17.08 -5.39
N ALA A 155 8.20 -16.87 -6.71
CA ALA A 155 9.21 -16.04 -7.37
C ALA A 155 9.24 -14.61 -6.82
N PHE A 156 8.07 -14.04 -6.49
CA PHE A 156 7.99 -12.74 -5.85
C PHE A 156 8.53 -12.75 -4.41
N LEU A 157 8.22 -13.80 -3.63
CA LEU A 157 8.78 -13.97 -2.28
C LEU A 157 10.30 -14.10 -2.30
N ASP A 158 10.84 -14.85 -3.25
CA ASP A 158 12.29 -15.02 -3.44
C ASP A 158 12.96 -13.69 -3.82
N LEU A 159 12.30 -12.90 -4.68
CA LEU A 159 12.76 -11.55 -5.03
C LEU A 159 12.78 -10.63 -3.80
N VAL A 160 11.72 -10.62 -2.99
CA VAL A 160 11.66 -9.85 -1.74
C VAL A 160 12.75 -10.29 -0.78
N TRP A 161 12.99 -11.60 -0.65
CA TRP A 161 14.03 -12.17 0.21
C TRP A 161 15.45 -11.79 -0.23
N ALA A 162 15.70 -11.76 -1.55
CA ALA A 162 17.00 -11.39 -2.11
C ALA A 162 17.23 -9.86 -2.16
N THR A 163 16.19 -9.05 -1.94
CA THR A 163 16.29 -7.59 -2.05
C THR A 163 17.07 -6.99 -0.89
N HIS A 164 17.98 -6.08 -1.23
CA HIS A 164 18.74 -5.33 -0.23
C HIS A 164 17.82 -4.56 0.73
N ALA A 165 18.12 -4.67 2.02
CA ALA A 165 17.35 -4.05 3.08
C ALA A 165 18.24 -3.13 3.93
N GLU A 166 17.83 -1.87 4.06
CA GLU A 166 18.48 -0.90 4.96
C GLU A 166 17.69 -0.79 6.25
N ARG A 167 18.38 -0.71 7.40
CA ARG A 167 17.74 -0.59 8.71
C ARG A 167 17.98 0.78 9.31
N PHE A 168 16.93 1.34 9.88
CA PHE A 168 16.97 2.63 10.57
C PHE A 168 16.24 2.52 11.91
N PRO A 169 16.67 3.22 12.97
CA PRO A 169 15.92 3.27 14.22
C PRO A 169 14.50 3.79 13.99
N ALA A 170 13.47 3.07 14.45
CA ALA A 170 12.09 3.55 14.31
C ALA A 170 11.86 4.84 15.13
N LEU A 171 10.80 5.59 14.81
CA LEU A 171 10.42 6.77 15.61
C LEU A 171 9.92 6.41 17.02
N GLY A 172 9.44 5.18 17.18
CA GLY A 172 9.08 4.58 18.45
C GLY A 172 9.93 3.34 18.70
N GLU A 173 9.30 2.26 19.14
CA GLU A 173 10.00 1.01 19.36
C GLU A 173 10.37 0.32 18.04
N GLY A 174 11.60 -0.21 17.98
CA GLY A 174 12.04 -1.12 16.93
C GLY A 174 12.86 -0.48 15.81
N GLU A 175 12.83 -1.14 14.65
CA GLU A 175 13.59 -0.79 13.45
C GLU A 175 12.64 -0.64 12.26
N ASP A 176 12.84 0.42 11.49
CA ASP A 176 12.26 0.63 10.17
C ASP A 176 13.21 0.02 9.14
N ILE A 177 12.74 -1.00 8.43
CA ILE A 177 13.47 -1.72 7.41
C ILE A 177 12.97 -1.21 6.05
N ARG A 178 13.87 -0.72 5.21
CA ARG A 178 13.55 -0.19 3.88
C ARG A 178 14.00 -1.18 2.81
N LEU A 179 13.06 -1.59 1.97
CA LEU A 179 13.31 -2.47 0.83
C LEU A 179 13.36 -1.61 -0.44
N ASN A 180 14.50 -1.63 -1.13
CA ASN A 180 14.70 -0.87 -2.36
C ASN A 180 15.67 -1.61 -3.28
N GLY A 181 15.34 -1.63 -4.58
CA GLY A 181 16.18 -2.24 -5.61
C GLY A 181 15.49 -3.43 -6.29
N ALA A 182 16.09 -3.94 -7.36
CA ALA A 182 15.56 -5.08 -8.14
C ALA A 182 14.10 -4.91 -8.63
N GLY A 183 13.68 -3.67 -8.91
CA GLY A 183 12.30 -3.37 -9.29
C GLY A 183 11.30 -3.52 -8.16
N LEU A 184 11.74 -3.49 -6.89
CA LEU A 184 10.90 -3.49 -5.71
C LEU A 184 11.05 -2.21 -4.90
N ALA A 185 9.94 -1.79 -4.29
CA ALA A 185 9.89 -0.78 -3.26
C ALA A 185 9.01 -1.26 -2.11
N GLY A 186 9.44 -1.01 -0.88
CA GLY A 186 8.69 -1.48 0.28
C GLY A 186 9.33 -1.11 1.60
N GLY A 187 8.80 -1.72 2.66
CA GLY A 187 9.40 -1.63 3.96
C GLY A 187 8.73 -2.53 4.98
N ALA A 188 9.37 -2.63 6.13
CA ALA A 188 8.92 -3.42 7.25
C ALA A 188 9.18 -2.71 8.57
N LEU A 189 8.34 -2.99 9.55
CA LEU A 189 8.59 -2.63 10.94
C LEU A 189 8.98 -3.90 11.68
N ALA A 190 10.10 -3.87 12.41
CA ALA A 190 10.51 -4.93 13.32
C ALA A 190 10.61 -4.39 14.76
N ALA A 191 10.11 -5.12 15.75
CA ALA A 191 10.20 -4.76 17.16
C ALA A 191 10.50 -6.01 18.00
N GLY A 192 11.35 -5.88 19.03
CA GLY A 192 11.77 -7.02 19.86
C GLY A 192 12.35 -8.20 19.07
N GLY A 193 13.11 -7.91 17.99
CA GLY A 193 13.69 -8.94 17.12
C GLY A 193 12.67 -9.68 16.22
N ARG A 194 11.42 -9.22 16.16
CA ARG A 194 10.35 -9.84 15.37
C ARG A 194 9.80 -8.87 14.33
N LEU A 195 9.52 -9.38 13.14
CA LEU A 195 8.75 -8.65 12.15
C LEU A 195 7.35 -8.35 12.71
N VAL A 196 6.88 -7.11 12.56
CA VAL A 196 5.53 -6.65 12.91
C VAL A 196 4.64 -6.63 11.66
N HIS A 197 5.10 -5.94 10.61
CA HIS A 197 4.45 -5.85 9.31
C HIS A 197 5.50 -5.64 8.22
N LEU A 198 5.31 -6.25 7.06
CA LEU A 198 6.08 -6.05 5.84
C LEU A 198 5.12 -5.80 4.69
N ALA A 199 5.40 -4.75 3.92
CA ALA A 199 4.76 -4.48 2.66
C ALA A 199 5.82 -4.29 1.58
N ALA A 200 5.68 -5.03 0.47
CA ALA A 200 6.56 -4.92 -0.69
C ALA A 200 5.73 -4.82 -1.95
N PHE A 201 6.17 -3.99 -2.89
CA PHE A 201 5.47 -3.71 -4.13
C PHE A 201 6.44 -3.80 -5.30
N VAL A 202 5.95 -4.24 -6.45
CA VAL A 202 6.65 -4.00 -7.71
C VAL A 202 6.72 -2.50 -7.93
N ALA A 203 7.93 -1.96 -8.06
CA ALA A 203 8.16 -0.57 -8.37
C ALA A 203 7.71 -0.30 -9.82
N PRO A 204 7.01 0.82 -10.08
CA PRO A 204 6.59 1.22 -11.43
C PRO A 204 7.77 1.62 -12.32
#